data_AF-A0A3C0FHV2-F1
#
_entry.id   AF-A0A3C0FHV2-F1
#
_cell.length_a   1.000
_cell.length_b   1.000
_cell.length_c   1.000
_cell.angle_alpha   90.00
_cell.angle_beta   90.00
_cell.angle_gamma   90.00
#
_symmetry.space_group_name_H-M   'P 1'
#
loop_
_entity.id
_entity.type
_entity.pdbx_description
1 polymer ?
#
loop_
_entity_poly.entity_id
_entity_poly.type
_entity_poly.pdbx_seq_one_letter_code
_entity_poly.pdbx_strand_id
1 'polypeptide(L)'
;MGTANIITYGVTVFLWLYIIDAKKKHPLAYKICCAYGFFILAFAAGATTDLYTVFGTYIVPSHSVFMATMCAILIKRAFEDIHNPRYWAFLVVLAVPTGAAIMIQLALSGVIDATRLRLELHSYTLMFHLVGMGIIMTMRLSRMDKERVTVVRKAEETTSLVEEQRKLISMLSHEFRTPLAVIQRSSEMLMLRLTNHKDDVLERLRRIQLQAQKLARLVDIFLTKDGIDTQELSLARKTVPINRFLQEFVAQTTREGAEVQAALSRTTGIEVFIDETLMGLAITNLAETSRRFAHGAPIHISTHRHSEMRVEISIPCRGDELDEDEIAMISDALFRRDMESQSLQRALGLHISQRIVVAHGGSITLRQKGARSIELCLLLPCE
;
A
#
# COMPACT_ATOMS: atom_id res chain seq x y z
N MET A 1 -42.99 34.45 14.37
CA MET A 1 -42.18 34.85 13.19
C MET A 1 -40.86 35.49 13.57
N GLY A 2 -40.79 36.34 14.61
CA GLY A 2 -39.54 37.02 15.00
C GLY A 2 -38.36 36.12 15.38
N THR A 3 -38.61 35.01 16.09
CA THR A 3 -37.58 34.02 16.47
C THR A 3 -36.87 33.41 15.26
N ALA A 4 -37.64 32.98 14.26
CA ALA A 4 -37.10 32.37 13.04
C ALA A 4 -36.21 33.35 12.25
N ASN A 5 -36.60 34.62 12.19
CA ASN A 5 -35.79 35.66 11.55
C ASN A 5 -34.45 35.84 12.30
N ILE A 6 -34.46 35.97 13.63
CA ILE A 6 -33.22 36.14 14.41
C ILE A 6 -32.26 34.96 14.23
N ILE A 7 -32.80 33.72 14.30
CA ILE A 7 -32.01 32.51 14.08
C ILE A 7 -31.39 32.51 12.69
N THR A 8 -32.17 32.89 11.67
CA THR A 8 -31.69 32.94 10.29
C THR A 8 -30.52 33.92 10.17
N TYR A 9 -30.65 35.15 10.69
CA TYR A 9 -29.57 36.15 10.63
C TYR A 9 -28.29 35.66 11.32
N GLY A 10 -28.41 35.03 12.49
CA GLY A 10 -27.27 34.49 13.23
C GLY A 10 -26.57 33.35 12.47
N VAL A 11 -27.34 32.39 11.96
CA VAL A 11 -26.83 31.26 11.17
C VAL A 11 -26.15 31.73 9.89
N THR A 12 -26.70 32.74 9.21
CA THR A 12 -26.13 33.29 7.98
C THR A 12 -24.72 33.87 8.21
N VAL A 13 -24.42 34.48 9.37
CA VAL A 13 -23.07 34.93 9.69
C VAL A 13 -22.06 33.77 9.74
N PHE A 14 -22.37 32.70 10.47
CA PHE A 14 -21.48 31.53 10.56
C PHE A 14 -21.28 30.86 9.21
N LEU A 15 -22.35 30.82 8.42
CA LEU A 15 -22.33 30.28 7.08
C LEU A 15 -21.38 31.07 6.16
N TRP A 16 -21.43 32.40 6.22
CA TRP A 16 -20.49 33.27 5.48
C TRP A 16 -19.04 33.02 5.85
N LEU A 17 -18.74 32.90 7.14
CA LEU A 17 -17.39 32.64 7.62
C LEU A 17 -16.85 31.30 7.11
N TYR A 18 -17.72 30.31 6.97
CA TYR A 18 -17.39 29.02 6.40
C TYR A 18 -17.17 29.07 4.88
N ILE A 19 -18.01 29.80 4.13
CA ILE A 19 -17.89 29.95 2.66
C ILE A 19 -16.57 30.60 2.28
N ILE A 20 -16.20 31.68 2.97
CA ILE A 20 -15.00 32.46 2.61
C ILE A 20 -13.70 31.87 3.16
N ASP A 21 -13.78 30.75 3.88
CA ASP A 21 -12.69 30.11 4.63
C ASP A 21 -11.96 31.11 5.55
N ALA A 22 -12.76 31.93 6.25
CA ALA A 22 -12.24 33.02 7.07
C ALA A 22 -11.29 32.53 8.16
N LYS A 23 -11.52 31.32 8.69
CA LYS A 23 -10.70 30.72 9.74
C LYS A 23 -9.24 30.53 9.32
N LYS A 24 -8.99 30.12 8.07
CA LYS A 24 -7.63 29.94 7.53
C LYS A 24 -7.00 31.24 7.05
N LYS A 25 -7.77 32.10 6.37
CA LYS A 25 -7.23 33.30 5.71
C LYS A 25 -7.12 34.52 6.63
N HIS A 26 -8.07 34.72 7.54
CA HIS A 26 -8.16 35.91 8.41
C HIS A 26 -8.69 35.55 9.81
N PRO A 27 -7.85 34.98 10.69
CA PRO A 27 -8.28 34.41 11.97
C PRO A 27 -8.86 35.43 12.96
N LEU A 28 -8.42 36.69 12.90
CA LEU A 28 -8.97 37.77 13.74
C LEU A 28 -10.39 38.15 13.30
N ALA A 29 -10.59 38.36 11.99
CA ALA A 29 -11.91 38.67 11.41
C ALA A 29 -12.91 37.53 11.66
N TYR A 30 -12.44 36.28 11.59
CA TYR A 30 -13.23 35.10 11.95
C TYR A 30 -13.76 35.17 13.39
N LYS A 31 -12.90 35.49 14.36
CA LYS A 31 -13.31 35.60 15.78
C LYS A 31 -14.34 36.72 16.00
N ILE A 32 -14.12 37.89 15.38
CA ILE A 32 -15.04 39.04 15.49
C ILE A 32 -16.41 38.69 14.91
N CYS A 33 -16.46 38.08 13.73
CA CYS A 33 -17.72 37.71 13.10
C CYS A 33 -18.42 36.56 13.84
N CYS A 34 -17.69 35.61 14.42
CA CYS A 34 -18.28 34.60 15.29
C CYS A 34 -18.94 35.23 16.52
N ALA A 35 -18.27 36.19 17.17
CA ALA A 35 -18.84 36.92 18.30
C ALA A 35 -20.11 37.67 17.89
N TYR A 36 -20.11 38.32 16.71
CA TYR A 36 -21.29 38.97 16.14
C TYR A 36 -22.44 37.99 15.87
N GLY A 37 -22.15 36.82 15.29
CA GLY A 37 -23.16 35.78 15.04
C GLY A 37 -23.79 35.25 16.33
N PHE A 38 -22.99 34.98 17.37
CA PHE A 38 -23.50 34.57 18.68
C PHE A 38 -24.31 35.68 19.36
N PHE A 39 -23.86 36.94 19.23
CA PHE A 39 -24.59 38.10 19.75
C PHE A 39 -25.98 38.22 19.10
N ILE A 40 -26.09 38.04 17.79
CA ILE A 40 -27.39 37.99 17.09
C ILE A 40 -28.27 36.87 17.65
N LEU A 41 -27.72 35.65 17.80
CA LEU A 41 -28.49 34.50 18.28
C LEU A 41 -29.00 34.69 19.71
N ALA A 42 -28.29 35.44 20.56
CA ALA A 42 -28.74 35.74 21.92
C ALA A 42 -30.07 36.51 21.96
N PHE A 43 -30.39 37.30 20.92
CA PHE A 43 -31.69 38.00 20.82
C PHE A 43 -32.86 37.05 20.58
N ALA A 44 -32.64 35.79 20.19
CA ALA A 44 -33.71 34.83 19.93
C ALA A 44 -34.57 34.58 21.17
N ALA A 45 -33.98 34.65 22.37
CA ALA A 45 -34.70 34.51 23.64
C ALA A 45 -35.64 35.70 23.94
N GLY A 46 -35.37 36.88 23.37
CA GLY A 46 -36.17 38.10 23.51
C GLY A 46 -37.09 38.40 22.33
N ALA A 47 -37.34 37.41 21.46
CA ALA A 47 -38.07 37.62 20.20
C ALA A 47 -39.57 37.92 20.37
N THR A 48 -40.14 37.72 21.56
CA THR A 48 -41.55 37.99 21.89
C THR A 48 -41.72 39.24 22.76
N THR A 49 -40.64 39.95 23.08
CA THR A 49 -40.65 41.17 23.90
C THR A 49 -40.22 42.38 23.08
N ASP A 50 -40.21 43.57 23.69
CA ASP A 50 -39.75 44.82 23.05
C ASP A 50 -38.31 44.74 22.54
N LEU A 51 -37.53 43.75 23.00
CA LEU A 51 -36.20 43.43 22.46
C LEU A 51 -36.22 43.18 20.94
N TYR A 52 -37.33 42.69 20.39
CA TYR A 52 -37.49 42.48 18.95
C TYR A 52 -37.52 43.80 18.16
N THR A 53 -38.03 44.89 18.75
CA THR A 53 -38.02 46.20 18.11
C THR A 53 -36.60 46.78 18.04
N VAL A 54 -35.81 46.58 19.11
CA VAL A 54 -34.38 46.93 19.15
C VAL A 54 -33.60 46.13 18.10
N PHE A 55 -33.88 44.83 17.99
CA PHE A 55 -33.32 43.97 16.96
C PHE A 55 -33.63 44.48 15.55
N GLY A 56 -34.90 44.79 15.27
CA GLY A 56 -35.33 45.34 13.97
C GLY A 56 -34.68 46.69 13.64
N THR A 57 -34.52 47.56 14.64
CA THR A 57 -34.02 48.93 14.45
C THR A 57 -32.51 48.99 14.23
N TYR A 58 -31.73 48.19 14.97
CA TYR A 58 -30.27 48.30 14.97
C TYR A 58 -29.58 47.10 14.31
N ILE A 59 -30.06 45.88 14.58
CA ILE A 59 -29.38 44.66 14.14
C ILE A 59 -29.64 44.40 12.65
N VAL A 60 -30.89 44.53 12.20
CA VAL A 60 -31.24 44.29 10.79
C VAL A 60 -30.47 45.20 9.81
N PRO A 61 -30.33 46.52 10.06
CA PRO A 61 -29.47 47.39 9.26
C PRO A 61 -27.99 46.97 9.25
N SER A 62 -27.43 46.69 10.44
CA SER A 62 -26.03 46.28 10.55
C SER A 62 -25.75 44.98 9.79
N HIS A 63 -26.69 44.04 9.84
CA HIS A 63 -26.58 42.76 9.16
C HIS A 63 -26.72 42.92 7.64
N SER A 64 -27.56 43.83 7.17
CA SER A 64 -27.69 44.12 5.73
C SER A 64 -26.40 44.69 5.15
N VAL A 65 -25.71 45.57 5.89
CA VAL A 65 -24.36 46.06 5.52
C VAL A 65 -23.35 44.91 5.50
N PHE A 66 -23.37 44.04 6.52
CA PHE A 66 -22.53 42.84 6.55
C PHE A 66 -22.76 41.96 5.31
N MET A 67 -24.01 41.66 4.97
CA MET A 67 -24.37 40.85 3.79
C MET A 67 -23.91 41.50 2.48
N ALA A 68 -24.08 42.82 2.33
CA ALA A 68 -23.63 43.55 1.15
C ALA A 68 -22.10 43.52 0.99
N THR A 69 -21.35 43.73 2.08
CA THR A 69 -19.88 43.64 2.05
C THR A 69 -19.41 42.24 1.69
N MET A 70 -20.04 41.21 2.25
CA MET A 70 -19.72 39.82 1.95
C MET A 70 -20.05 39.44 0.49
N CYS A 71 -21.16 39.96 -0.07
CA CYS A 71 -21.47 39.81 -1.49
C CYS A 71 -20.42 40.50 -2.38
N ALA A 72 -19.96 41.70 -2.04
CA ALA A 72 -18.90 42.39 -2.77
C ALA A 72 -17.58 41.59 -2.77
N ILE A 73 -17.22 40.98 -1.64
CA ILE A 73 -16.05 40.10 -1.53
C ILE A 73 -16.21 38.87 -2.43
N LEU A 74 -17.40 38.25 -2.47
CA LEU A 74 -17.64 37.11 -3.37
C LEU A 74 -17.62 37.51 -4.83
N ILE A 75 -18.20 38.65 -5.20
CA ILE A 75 -18.14 39.19 -6.56
C ILE A 75 -16.67 39.33 -6.98
N LYS A 76 -15.86 39.98 -6.14
CA LYS A 76 -14.41 40.13 -6.40
C LYS A 76 -13.74 38.78 -6.62
N ARG A 77 -14.00 37.80 -5.74
CA ARG A 77 -13.42 36.44 -5.87
C ARG A 77 -13.93 35.69 -7.10
N ALA A 78 -15.20 35.86 -7.46
CA ALA A 78 -15.77 35.26 -8.67
C ALA A 78 -15.11 35.81 -9.93
N PHE A 79 -14.72 37.09 -9.94
CA PHE A 79 -13.95 37.68 -11.04
C PHE A 79 -12.48 37.26 -11.02
N GLU A 80 -11.84 37.18 -9.84
CA GLU A 80 -10.46 36.70 -9.70
C GLU A 80 -10.29 35.24 -10.17
N ASP A 81 -11.32 34.40 -9.97
CA ASP A 81 -11.32 32.98 -10.34
C ASP A 81 -12.57 32.63 -11.17
N ILE A 82 -12.66 33.22 -12.37
CA ILE A 82 -13.85 33.17 -13.23
C ILE A 82 -14.28 31.76 -13.64
N HIS A 83 -13.33 30.83 -13.71
CA HIS A 83 -13.58 29.43 -14.09
C HIS A 83 -14.14 28.59 -12.95
N ASN A 84 -14.21 29.13 -11.73
CA ASN A 84 -14.67 28.39 -10.56
C ASN A 84 -16.18 28.58 -10.36
N PRO A 85 -17.03 27.60 -10.74
CA PRO A 85 -18.48 27.74 -10.71
C PRO A 85 -19.03 27.88 -9.28
N ARG A 86 -18.22 27.58 -8.27
CA ARG A 86 -18.61 27.65 -6.85
C ARG A 86 -18.92 29.08 -6.43
N TYR A 87 -18.07 30.05 -6.81
CA TYR A 87 -18.27 31.44 -6.40
C TYR A 87 -19.54 32.03 -7.04
N TRP A 88 -19.82 31.67 -8.29
CA TRP A 88 -21.06 32.03 -8.99
C TRP A 88 -22.30 31.41 -8.33
N ALA A 89 -22.26 30.13 -7.99
CA ALA A 89 -23.37 29.47 -7.30
C ALA A 89 -23.67 30.11 -5.93
N PHE A 90 -22.64 30.41 -5.13
CA PHE A 90 -22.82 31.12 -3.86
C PHE A 90 -23.38 32.52 -4.06
N LEU A 91 -22.90 33.25 -5.07
CA LEU A 91 -23.37 34.60 -5.37
C LEU A 91 -24.87 34.61 -5.68
N VAL A 92 -25.38 33.68 -6.49
CA VAL A 92 -26.82 33.57 -6.77
C VAL A 92 -27.64 33.32 -5.50
N VAL A 93 -27.19 32.37 -4.68
CA VAL A 93 -27.89 31.97 -3.44
C VAL A 93 -27.86 33.05 -2.36
N LEU A 94 -26.88 33.97 -2.40
CA LEU A 94 -26.65 35.00 -1.37
C LEU A 94 -27.05 36.43 -1.79
N ALA A 95 -26.97 36.77 -3.08
CA ALA A 95 -27.30 38.11 -3.57
C ALA A 95 -28.81 38.36 -3.55
N VAL A 96 -29.62 37.35 -3.92
CA VAL A 96 -31.08 37.47 -3.98
C VAL A 96 -31.71 37.83 -2.61
N PRO A 97 -31.38 37.14 -1.49
CA PRO A 97 -31.88 37.52 -0.17
C PRO A 97 -31.35 38.87 0.32
N THR A 98 -30.10 39.18 -0.02
CA THR A 98 -29.47 40.46 0.36
C THR A 98 -30.19 41.63 -0.32
N GLY A 99 -30.50 41.51 -1.61
CA GLY A 99 -31.30 42.51 -2.33
C GLY A 99 -32.69 42.69 -1.73
N ALA A 100 -33.38 41.58 -1.39
CA ALA A 100 -34.68 41.65 -0.74
C ALA A 100 -34.62 42.30 0.66
N ALA A 101 -33.57 42.05 1.44
CA ALA A 101 -33.35 42.68 2.74
C ALA A 101 -33.14 44.20 2.62
N ILE A 102 -32.32 44.64 1.66
CA ILE A 102 -32.10 46.07 1.38
C ILE A 102 -33.41 46.75 0.96
N MET A 103 -34.21 46.10 0.11
CA MET A 103 -35.51 46.63 -0.31
C MET A 103 -36.48 46.80 0.87
N ILE A 104 -36.55 45.85 1.80
CA ILE A 104 -37.36 46.03 3.02
C ILE A 104 -36.84 47.20 3.85
N GLN A 105 -35.52 47.33 3.99
CA GLN A 105 -34.95 48.38 4.81
C GLN A 105 -35.23 49.78 4.24
N LEU A 106 -35.14 49.95 2.92
CA LEU A 106 -35.53 51.19 2.25
C LEU A 106 -37.03 51.49 2.41
N ALA A 107 -37.87 50.45 2.46
CA ALA A 107 -39.30 50.62 2.70
C ALA A 107 -39.60 51.08 4.14
N LEU A 108 -38.90 50.50 5.12
CA LEU A 108 -39.03 50.88 6.52
C LEU A 108 -38.47 52.29 6.81
N SER A 109 -37.46 52.75 6.07
CA SER A 109 -36.95 54.12 6.18
C SER A 109 -37.80 55.17 5.46
N GLY A 110 -38.93 54.76 4.86
CA GLY A 110 -39.84 55.65 4.13
C GLY A 110 -39.29 56.16 2.79
N VAL A 111 -38.24 55.55 2.26
CA VAL A 111 -37.64 55.93 0.96
C VAL A 111 -38.46 55.33 -0.20
N ILE A 112 -39.06 54.16 0.01
CA ILE A 112 -39.97 53.50 -0.93
C ILE A 112 -41.21 52.97 -0.20
N ASP A 113 -42.31 52.72 -0.91
CA ASP A 113 -43.55 52.29 -0.23
C ASP A 113 -43.43 50.88 0.37
N ALA A 114 -44.02 50.65 1.53
CA ALA A 114 -44.15 49.31 2.09
C ALA A 114 -45.35 48.56 1.46
N THR A 115 -45.19 47.97 0.27
CA THR A 115 -46.23 47.09 -0.31
C THR A 115 -46.15 45.69 0.27
N ARG A 116 -47.32 45.05 0.44
CA ARG A 116 -47.45 43.66 0.91
C ARG A 116 -46.59 42.66 0.11
N LEU A 117 -46.50 42.85 -1.21
CA LEU A 117 -45.66 42.03 -2.09
C LEU A 117 -44.17 42.07 -1.70
N ARG A 118 -43.64 43.24 -1.29
CA ARG A 118 -42.22 43.38 -0.90
C ARG A 118 -41.92 42.68 0.43
N LEU A 119 -42.85 42.71 1.37
CA LEU A 119 -42.75 42.02 2.67
C LEU A 119 -42.80 40.50 2.50
N GLU A 120 -43.68 39.99 1.64
CA GLU A 120 -43.80 38.56 1.36
C GLU A 120 -42.60 38.02 0.55
N LEU A 121 -42.08 38.80 -0.41
CA LEU A 121 -40.92 38.42 -1.24
C LEU A 121 -39.67 38.10 -0.41
N HIS A 122 -39.42 38.85 0.67
CA HIS A 122 -38.26 38.59 1.53
C HIS A 122 -38.31 37.20 2.17
N SER A 123 -39.49 36.78 2.65
CA SER A 123 -39.67 35.45 3.24
C SER A 123 -39.38 34.34 2.22
N TYR A 124 -39.81 34.51 0.97
CA TYR A 124 -39.51 33.56 -0.12
C TYR A 124 -38.02 33.52 -0.47
N THR A 125 -37.35 34.68 -0.53
CA THR A 125 -35.90 34.72 -0.80
C THR A 125 -35.06 34.08 0.32
N LEU A 126 -35.49 34.21 1.58
CA LEU A 126 -34.86 33.52 2.71
C LEU A 126 -35.05 31.99 2.63
N MET A 127 -36.22 31.52 2.20
CA MET A 127 -36.44 30.08 1.99
C MET A 127 -35.57 29.55 0.85
N PHE A 128 -35.48 30.27 -0.27
CA PHE A 128 -34.57 29.96 -1.38
C PHE A 128 -33.12 29.87 -0.91
N HIS A 129 -32.69 30.80 -0.07
CA HIS A 129 -31.36 30.80 0.54
C HIS A 129 -31.08 29.53 1.34
N LEU A 130 -31.98 29.18 2.27
CA LEU A 130 -31.80 28.00 3.13
C LEU A 130 -31.71 26.70 2.32
N VAL A 131 -32.59 26.54 1.33
CA VAL A 131 -32.60 25.34 0.47
C VAL A 131 -31.33 25.28 -0.40
N GLY A 132 -30.98 26.39 -1.06
CA GLY A 132 -29.76 26.46 -1.90
C GLY A 132 -28.50 26.15 -1.11
N MET A 133 -28.40 26.67 0.12
CA MET A 133 -27.25 26.41 0.99
C MET A 133 -27.24 24.98 1.54
N GLY A 134 -28.40 24.40 1.86
CA GLY A 134 -28.51 22.99 2.23
C GLY A 134 -27.95 22.07 1.14
N ILE A 135 -28.29 22.34 -0.12
CA ILE A 135 -27.78 21.58 -1.27
C ILE A 135 -26.26 21.73 -1.39
N ILE A 136 -25.75 22.97 -1.39
CA ILE A 136 -24.30 23.23 -1.54
C ILE A 136 -23.51 22.59 -0.39
N MET A 137 -24.00 22.69 0.85
CA MET A 137 -23.37 22.11 2.03
C MET A 137 -23.33 20.57 1.94
N THR A 138 -24.44 19.95 1.53
CA THR A 138 -24.53 18.50 1.35
C THR A 138 -23.54 18.01 0.30
N MET A 139 -23.49 18.66 -0.87
CA MET A 139 -22.52 18.33 -1.93
C MET A 139 -21.07 18.47 -1.46
N ARG A 140 -20.78 19.47 -0.62
CA ARG A 140 -19.44 19.69 -0.06
C ARG A 140 -19.06 18.65 0.97
N LEU A 141 -19.96 18.29 1.88
CA LEU A 141 -19.76 17.22 2.86
C LEU A 141 -19.43 15.90 2.14
N SER A 142 -20.22 15.53 1.13
CA SER A 142 -19.97 14.31 0.35
C SER A 142 -18.63 14.34 -0.41
N ARG A 143 -18.15 15.50 -0.86
CA ARG A 143 -16.83 15.63 -1.49
C ARG A 143 -15.70 15.44 -0.47
N MET A 144 -15.82 16.05 0.71
CA MET A 144 -14.82 15.94 1.77
C MET A 144 -14.69 14.50 2.27
N ASP A 145 -15.80 13.76 2.38
CA ASP A 145 -15.75 12.34 2.77
C ASP A 145 -15.02 11.49 1.74
N LYS A 146 -15.27 11.72 0.43
CA LYS A 146 -14.54 11.03 -0.64
C LYS A 146 -13.04 11.32 -0.60
N GLU A 147 -12.66 12.58 -0.42
CA GLU A 147 -11.25 12.98 -0.31
C GLU A 147 -10.58 12.29 0.90
N ARG A 148 -11.23 12.26 2.06
CA ARG A 148 -10.72 11.57 3.25
C ARG A 148 -10.45 10.08 3.00
N VAL A 149 -11.40 9.37 2.40
CA VAL A 149 -11.24 7.94 2.08
C VAL A 149 -10.03 7.72 1.16
N THR A 150 -9.85 8.56 0.14
CA THR A 150 -8.70 8.43 -0.77
C THR A 150 -7.35 8.70 -0.10
N VAL A 151 -7.30 9.65 0.84
CA VAL A 151 -6.07 9.96 1.59
C VAL A 151 -5.71 8.81 2.52
N VAL A 152 -6.70 8.27 3.24
CA VAL A 152 -6.48 7.11 4.13
C VAL A 152 -6.00 5.90 3.33
N ARG A 153 -6.64 5.59 2.19
CA ARG A 153 -6.24 4.47 1.33
C ARG A 153 -4.80 4.61 0.82
N LYS A 154 -4.42 5.81 0.37
CA LYS A 154 -3.03 6.08 -0.06
C LYS A 154 -2.03 5.97 1.09
N ALA A 155 -2.41 6.41 2.29
CA ALA A 155 -1.57 6.26 3.47
C ALA A 155 -1.36 4.78 3.80
N GLU A 156 -2.41 3.96 3.79
CA GLU A 156 -2.34 2.51 4.00
C GLU A 156 -1.43 1.81 2.97
N GLU A 157 -1.59 2.15 1.68
CA GLU A 157 -0.73 1.64 0.59
C GLU A 157 0.74 2.02 0.81
N THR A 158 1.04 3.24 1.27
CA THR A 158 2.43 3.63 1.55
C THR A 158 3.01 2.93 2.78
N THR A 159 2.19 2.70 3.81
CA THR A 159 2.65 2.02 5.03
C THR A 159 2.97 0.55 4.79
N SER A 160 2.15 -0.15 4.00
CA SER A 160 2.40 -1.56 3.67
C SER A 160 3.69 -1.74 2.88
N LEU A 161 3.97 -0.86 1.91
CA LEU A 161 5.22 -0.88 1.14
C LEU A 161 6.45 -0.67 2.04
N VAL A 162 6.36 0.26 3.00
CA VAL A 162 7.45 0.52 3.96
C VAL A 162 7.68 -0.67 4.89
N GLU A 163 6.60 -1.34 5.34
CA GLU A 163 6.71 -2.56 6.15
C GLU A 163 7.33 -3.72 5.37
N GLU A 164 6.93 -3.93 4.12
CA GLU A 164 7.53 -4.94 3.24
C GLU A 164 9.02 -4.67 3.00
N GLN A 165 9.40 -3.40 2.78
CA GLN A 165 10.80 -3.01 2.62
C GLN A 165 11.61 -3.25 3.90
N ARG A 166 11.05 -2.94 5.08
CA ARG A 166 11.70 -3.21 6.38
C ARG A 166 11.88 -4.71 6.62
N LYS A 167 10.84 -5.51 6.34
CA LYS A 167 10.89 -6.98 6.44
C LYS A 167 11.99 -7.53 5.53
N LEU A 168 12.11 -7.01 4.30
CA LEU A 168 13.17 -7.36 3.36
C LEU A 168 14.56 -7.00 3.88
N ILE A 169 14.78 -5.78 4.35
CA ILE A 169 16.10 -5.34 4.85
C ILE A 169 16.54 -6.18 6.06
N SER A 170 15.59 -6.53 6.93
CA SER A 170 15.86 -7.43 8.05
C SER A 170 16.28 -8.82 7.57
N MET A 171 15.57 -9.41 6.60
CA MET A 171 15.95 -10.67 5.97
C MET A 171 17.36 -10.64 5.38
N LEU A 172 17.68 -9.60 4.62
CA LEU A 172 18.99 -9.40 3.98
C LEU A 172 20.11 -9.43 5.01
N SER A 173 19.93 -8.67 6.09
CA SER A 173 20.94 -8.53 7.14
C SER A 173 21.25 -9.88 7.78
N HIS A 174 20.23 -10.71 8.02
CA HIS A 174 20.41 -12.05 8.57
C HIS A 174 21.13 -13.00 7.60
N GLU A 175 20.78 -12.97 6.32
CA GLU A 175 21.28 -13.91 5.31
C GLU A 175 22.66 -13.55 4.77
N PHE A 176 23.06 -12.28 4.88
CA PHE A 176 24.44 -11.86 4.63
C PHE A 176 25.37 -12.20 5.80
N ARG A 177 24.87 -12.19 7.04
CA ARG A 177 25.70 -12.40 8.24
C ARG A 177 26.32 -13.80 8.26
N THR A 178 25.60 -14.82 7.81
CA THR A 178 26.07 -16.21 7.77
C THR A 178 27.25 -16.43 6.79
N PRO A 179 27.15 -16.14 5.48
CA PRO A 179 28.27 -16.29 4.56
C PRO A 179 29.43 -15.36 4.94
N LEU A 180 29.16 -14.13 5.42
CA LEU A 180 30.21 -13.21 5.86
C LEU A 180 30.99 -13.76 7.07
N ALA A 181 30.31 -14.35 8.06
CA ALA A 181 30.96 -14.98 9.21
C ALA A 181 31.83 -16.18 8.79
N VAL A 182 31.39 -16.97 7.79
CA VAL A 182 32.17 -18.11 7.27
C VAL A 182 33.39 -17.62 6.49
N ILE A 183 33.26 -16.57 5.67
CA ILE A 183 34.39 -15.93 4.98
C ILE A 183 35.41 -15.43 6.00
N GLN A 184 34.96 -14.68 7.00
CA GLN A 184 35.82 -14.11 8.03
C GLN A 184 36.57 -15.21 8.81
N ARG A 185 35.86 -16.21 9.34
CA ARG A 185 36.47 -17.31 10.10
C ARG A 185 37.44 -18.14 9.25
N SER A 186 37.11 -18.39 7.98
CA SER A 186 37.99 -19.14 7.08
C SER A 186 39.27 -18.36 6.77
N SER A 187 39.17 -17.03 6.63
CA SER A 187 40.30 -16.12 6.44
C SER A 187 41.18 -16.02 7.69
N GLU A 188 40.58 -15.88 8.87
CA GLU A 188 41.30 -15.88 10.17
C GLU A 188 42.11 -17.17 10.36
N MET A 189 41.50 -18.32 10.05
CA MET A 189 42.19 -19.62 10.14
C MET A 189 43.32 -19.78 9.12
N LEU A 190 43.19 -19.18 7.93
CA LEU A 190 44.27 -19.10 6.93
C LEU A 190 45.44 -18.26 7.46
N MET A 191 45.16 -17.11 8.07
CA MET A 191 46.18 -16.25 8.68
C MET A 191 46.94 -16.95 9.82
N LEU A 192 46.24 -17.76 10.63
CA LEU A 192 46.82 -18.49 11.76
C LEU A 192 47.66 -19.72 11.36
N ARG A 193 47.51 -20.25 10.12
CA ARG A 193 48.11 -21.53 9.69
C ARG A 193 49.07 -21.45 8.51
N LEU A 194 49.57 -20.26 8.17
CA LEU A 194 50.52 -20.03 7.05
C LEU A 194 51.84 -20.85 7.12
N THR A 195 52.08 -21.59 8.20
CA THR A 195 53.26 -22.44 8.40
C THR A 195 53.06 -23.95 8.14
N ASN A 196 51.84 -24.46 7.87
CA ASN A 196 51.63 -25.91 7.67
C ASN A 196 50.69 -26.27 6.49
N HIS A 197 51.19 -27.18 5.64
CA HIS A 197 50.50 -28.00 4.61
C HIS A 197 49.61 -27.26 3.57
N LYS A 198 50.03 -27.30 2.29
CA LYS A 198 49.37 -26.65 1.15
C LYS A 198 47.91 -27.08 0.91
N ASP A 199 47.54 -28.30 1.27
CA ASP A 199 46.19 -28.82 1.02
C ASP A 199 45.12 -28.18 1.94
N ASP A 200 45.48 -27.89 3.19
CA ASP A 200 44.59 -27.30 4.21
C ASP A 200 44.26 -25.81 3.91
N VAL A 201 45.14 -25.16 3.14
CA VAL A 201 44.99 -23.77 2.64
C VAL A 201 44.02 -23.73 1.45
N LEU A 202 44.14 -24.69 0.54
CA LEU A 202 43.36 -24.77 -0.71
C LEU A 202 41.87 -25.02 -0.43
N GLU A 203 41.56 -25.88 0.55
CA GLU A 203 40.18 -26.15 0.97
C GLU A 203 39.51 -24.92 1.62
N ARG A 204 40.25 -24.16 2.43
CA ARG A 204 39.74 -22.93 3.06
C ARG A 204 39.50 -21.83 2.04
N LEU A 205 40.39 -21.67 1.06
CA LEU A 205 40.20 -20.75 -0.07
C LEU A 205 38.95 -21.11 -0.88
N ARG A 206 38.71 -22.40 -1.16
CA ARG A 206 37.46 -22.85 -1.81
C ARG A 206 36.22 -22.49 -0.99
N ARG A 207 36.24 -22.67 0.33
CA ARG A 207 35.10 -22.27 1.20
C ARG A 207 34.85 -20.77 1.17
N ILE A 208 35.89 -19.93 1.19
CA ILE A 208 35.75 -18.47 1.04
C ILE A 208 35.13 -18.13 -0.32
N GLN A 209 35.65 -18.71 -1.41
CA GLN A 209 35.16 -18.46 -2.76
C GLN A 209 33.67 -18.84 -2.90
N LEU A 210 33.27 -19.99 -2.35
CA LEU A 210 31.89 -20.46 -2.41
C LEU A 210 30.92 -19.55 -1.63
N GLN A 211 31.31 -19.06 -0.45
CA GLN A 211 30.49 -18.14 0.33
C GLN A 211 30.45 -16.73 -0.26
N ALA A 212 31.55 -16.26 -0.85
CA ALA A 212 31.59 -14.98 -1.56
C ALA A 212 30.69 -15.01 -2.81
N GLN A 213 30.70 -16.12 -3.57
CA GLN A 213 29.78 -16.32 -4.67
C GLN A 213 28.33 -16.41 -4.21
N LYS A 214 28.05 -17.04 -3.06
CA LYS A 214 26.70 -17.07 -2.46
C LYS A 214 26.23 -15.65 -2.11
N LEU A 215 27.08 -14.83 -1.50
CA LEU A 215 26.78 -13.43 -1.16
C LEU A 215 26.53 -12.59 -2.42
N ALA A 216 27.39 -12.70 -3.43
CA ALA A 216 27.24 -12.00 -4.71
C ALA A 216 25.91 -12.35 -5.40
N ARG A 217 25.56 -13.63 -5.46
CA ARG A 217 24.28 -14.08 -6.02
C ARG A 217 23.07 -13.54 -5.26
N LEU A 218 23.14 -13.47 -3.93
CA LEU A 218 22.07 -12.84 -3.15
C LEU A 218 21.95 -11.37 -3.55
N VAL A 219 23.06 -10.62 -3.58
CA VAL A 219 23.08 -9.21 -4.00
C VAL A 219 22.47 -9.03 -5.40
N ASP A 220 22.82 -9.87 -6.37
CA ASP A 220 22.27 -9.80 -7.75
C ASP A 220 20.75 -10.00 -7.79
N ILE A 221 20.24 -10.99 -7.05
CA ILE A 221 18.79 -11.25 -6.94
C ILE A 221 18.04 -10.03 -6.36
N PHE A 222 18.69 -9.26 -5.50
CA PHE A 222 18.09 -8.09 -4.87
C PHE A 222 18.26 -6.79 -5.66
N LEU A 223 19.37 -6.58 -6.37
CA LEU A 223 19.52 -5.45 -7.29
C LEU A 223 18.59 -5.55 -8.50
N THR A 224 18.16 -6.76 -8.86
CA THR A 224 17.10 -6.97 -9.85
C THR A 224 15.73 -6.45 -9.37
N LYS A 225 15.58 -6.07 -8.09
CA LYS A 225 14.32 -5.58 -7.50
C LYS A 225 14.01 -4.11 -7.81
N ASP A 226 14.89 -3.33 -8.44
CA ASP A 226 14.51 -1.99 -8.90
C ASP A 226 13.54 -2.00 -10.10
N GLY A 227 13.26 -3.18 -10.67
CA GLY A 227 12.17 -3.41 -11.62
C GLY A 227 10.88 -3.88 -10.94
N ILE A 228 10.25 -3.02 -10.12
CA ILE A 228 8.97 -3.35 -9.46
C ILE A 228 7.78 -3.42 -10.42
N ASP A 229 7.93 -3.06 -11.71
CA ASP A 229 6.80 -3.07 -12.68
C ASP A 229 7.00 -3.92 -13.93
N THR A 230 8.09 -4.67 -14.08
CA THR A 230 8.28 -5.53 -15.24
C THR A 230 8.51 -6.97 -14.82
N GLN A 231 7.55 -7.82 -15.20
CA GLN A 231 7.78 -9.24 -15.47
C GLN A 231 9.08 -9.38 -16.26
N GLU A 232 10.17 -9.70 -15.58
CA GLU A 232 11.29 -10.53 -16.04
C GLU A 232 12.45 -10.34 -15.06
N LEU A 233 12.72 -11.37 -14.26
CA LEU A 233 14.12 -11.68 -14.01
C LEU A 233 14.78 -11.74 -15.40
N SER A 234 15.91 -11.06 -15.61
CA SER A 234 16.68 -11.20 -16.86
C SER A 234 17.25 -12.62 -16.91
N LEU A 235 16.43 -13.59 -17.31
CA LEU A 235 16.77 -15.00 -17.35
C LEU A 235 17.57 -15.28 -18.63
N ALA A 236 18.77 -15.84 -18.50
CA ALA A 236 19.55 -16.34 -19.63
C ALA A 236 19.05 -17.73 -20.04
N ARG A 237 17.79 -17.80 -20.50
CA ARG A 237 17.13 -19.06 -20.86
C ARG A 237 17.74 -19.67 -22.12
N LYS A 238 17.96 -20.98 -22.07
CA LYS A 238 18.32 -21.81 -23.22
C LYS A 238 17.53 -23.11 -23.17
N THR A 239 17.38 -23.76 -24.32
CA THR A 239 16.81 -25.10 -24.39
C THR A 239 17.84 -26.10 -23.89
N VAL A 240 17.49 -26.85 -22.84
CA VAL A 240 18.40 -27.75 -22.14
C VAL A 240 17.75 -29.12 -21.98
N PRO A 241 18.44 -30.22 -22.32
CA PRO A 241 17.98 -31.56 -21.98
C PRO A 241 17.97 -31.75 -20.46
N ILE A 242 16.80 -31.93 -19.85
CA ILE A 242 16.66 -31.92 -18.39
C ILE A 242 17.51 -32.99 -17.69
N ASN A 243 17.63 -34.17 -18.31
CA ASN A 243 18.42 -35.27 -17.77
C ASN A 243 19.91 -34.93 -17.77
N ARG A 244 20.41 -34.23 -18.80
CA ARG A 244 21.81 -33.79 -18.87
C ARG A 244 22.10 -32.76 -17.78
N PHE A 245 21.23 -31.76 -17.66
CA PHE A 245 21.34 -30.73 -16.63
C PHE A 245 21.41 -31.33 -15.22
N LEU A 246 20.53 -32.29 -14.89
CA LEU A 246 20.54 -32.94 -13.59
C LEU A 246 21.75 -33.85 -13.36
N GLN A 247 22.26 -34.52 -14.40
CA GLN A 247 23.51 -35.30 -14.30
C GLN A 247 24.69 -34.39 -13.97
N GLU A 248 24.81 -33.26 -14.67
CA GLU A 248 25.87 -32.27 -14.44
C GLU A 248 25.74 -31.65 -13.03
N PHE A 249 24.51 -31.32 -12.60
CA PHE A 249 24.21 -30.81 -11.26
C PHE A 249 24.61 -31.80 -10.15
N VAL A 250 24.22 -33.07 -10.28
CA VAL A 250 24.58 -34.10 -9.28
C VAL A 250 26.09 -34.33 -9.27
N ALA A 251 26.74 -34.43 -10.42
CA ALA A 251 28.19 -34.61 -10.50
C ALA A 251 28.96 -33.46 -9.83
N GLN A 252 28.49 -32.22 -9.94
CA GLN A 252 29.08 -31.07 -9.26
C GLN A 252 28.85 -31.14 -7.74
N THR A 253 27.64 -31.47 -7.31
CA THR A 253 27.26 -31.50 -5.89
C THR A 253 27.95 -32.65 -5.13
N THR A 254 28.11 -33.82 -5.76
CA THR A 254 28.85 -34.96 -5.18
C THR A 254 30.34 -34.62 -4.98
N ARG A 255 30.95 -33.85 -5.89
CA ARG A 255 32.35 -33.40 -5.75
C ARG A 255 32.56 -32.44 -4.58
N GLU A 256 31.50 -31.74 -4.16
CA GLU A 256 31.51 -30.84 -3.00
C GLU A 256 31.23 -31.55 -1.67
N GLY A 257 31.11 -32.89 -1.67
CA GLY A 257 30.97 -33.71 -0.48
C GLY A 257 29.53 -33.92 0.01
N ALA A 258 28.52 -33.57 -0.78
CA ALA A 258 27.13 -33.89 -0.49
C ALA A 258 26.68 -35.15 -1.28
N GLU A 259 26.22 -36.20 -0.58
CA GLU A 259 25.67 -37.41 -1.20
C GLU A 259 24.28 -37.14 -1.82
N VAL A 260 24.28 -36.59 -3.03
CA VAL A 260 23.09 -36.46 -3.89
C VAL A 260 23.17 -37.53 -4.97
N GLN A 261 22.07 -38.24 -5.20
CA GLN A 261 21.93 -39.25 -6.24
C GLN A 261 20.78 -38.86 -7.19
N ALA A 262 21.01 -38.90 -8.50
CA ALA A 262 19.95 -38.72 -9.48
C ALA A 262 19.37 -40.08 -9.91
N ALA A 263 18.06 -40.26 -9.74
CA ALA A 263 17.30 -41.35 -10.34
C ALA A 263 16.53 -40.79 -11.55
N LEU A 264 17.21 -40.73 -12.69
CA LEU A 264 16.61 -40.21 -13.93
C LEU A 264 15.61 -41.23 -14.48
N SER A 265 14.39 -40.80 -14.82
CA SER A 265 13.46 -41.69 -15.53
C SER A 265 14.03 -42.12 -16.88
N ARG A 266 13.57 -43.29 -17.35
CA ARG A 266 13.85 -43.81 -18.70
C ARG A 266 13.30 -42.94 -19.83
N THR A 267 12.56 -41.88 -19.52
CA THR A 267 12.05 -40.91 -20.48
C THR A 267 13.20 -40.04 -20.99
N THR A 268 13.74 -40.42 -22.15
CA THR A 268 14.77 -39.66 -22.88
C THR A 268 14.12 -38.56 -23.73
N GLY A 269 14.85 -37.48 -24.02
CA GLY A 269 14.41 -36.43 -24.97
C GLY A 269 13.45 -35.37 -24.41
N ILE A 270 13.44 -35.11 -23.10
CA ILE A 270 12.70 -33.97 -22.53
C ILE A 270 13.61 -32.74 -22.53
N GLU A 271 13.19 -31.69 -23.23
CA GLU A 271 13.87 -30.40 -23.26
C GLU A 271 13.06 -29.34 -22.50
N VAL A 272 13.77 -28.45 -21.80
CA VAL A 272 13.18 -27.37 -21.02
C VAL A 272 13.86 -26.05 -21.36
N PHE A 273 13.10 -24.95 -21.39
CA PHE A 273 13.63 -23.62 -21.67
C PHE A 273 13.95 -22.88 -20.36
N ILE A 274 15.17 -23.08 -19.86
CA ILE A 274 15.59 -22.64 -18.52
C ILE A 274 16.93 -21.89 -18.50
N ASP A 275 17.11 -21.04 -17.50
CA ASP A 275 18.42 -20.57 -17.06
C ASP A 275 19.03 -21.61 -16.12
N GLU A 276 20.05 -22.33 -16.58
CA GLU A 276 20.69 -23.42 -15.82
C GLU A 276 21.26 -22.95 -14.47
N THR A 277 21.75 -21.71 -14.40
CA THR A 277 22.38 -21.19 -13.17
C THR A 277 21.32 -20.95 -12.11
N LEU A 278 20.23 -20.27 -12.49
CA LEU A 278 19.12 -19.99 -11.58
C LEU A 278 18.36 -21.26 -11.24
N MET A 279 18.12 -22.15 -12.20
CA MET A 279 17.47 -23.42 -11.92
C MET A 279 18.32 -24.30 -11.00
N GLY A 280 19.65 -24.30 -11.18
CA GLY A 280 20.59 -24.98 -10.28
C GLY A 280 20.46 -24.46 -8.84
N LEU A 281 20.40 -23.13 -8.66
CA LEU A 281 20.17 -22.52 -7.34
C LEU A 281 18.82 -22.95 -6.73
N ALA A 282 17.75 -22.96 -7.53
CA ALA A 282 16.43 -23.40 -7.05
C ALA A 282 16.46 -24.84 -6.56
N ILE A 283 17.13 -25.74 -7.29
CA ILE A 283 17.28 -27.15 -6.93
C ILE A 283 18.19 -27.32 -5.72
N THR A 284 19.30 -26.57 -5.62
CA THR A 284 20.17 -26.58 -4.42
C THR A 284 19.39 -26.21 -3.17
N ASN A 285 18.59 -25.15 -3.21
CA ASN A 285 17.78 -24.73 -2.07
C ASN A 285 16.73 -25.79 -1.67
N LEU A 286 16.11 -26.44 -2.65
CA LEU A 286 15.16 -27.53 -2.40
C LEU A 286 15.87 -28.77 -1.83
N ALA A 287 17.03 -29.14 -2.37
CA ALA A 287 17.84 -30.25 -1.88
C ALA A 287 18.38 -29.98 -0.46
N GLU A 288 18.82 -28.76 -0.15
CA GLU A 288 19.21 -28.37 1.21
C GLU A 288 18.03 -28.48 2.19
N THR A 289 16.83 -28.12 1.73
CA THR A 289 15.59 -28.31 2.49
C THR A 289 15.37 -29.79 2.76
N SER A 290 15.38 -30.64 1.74
CA SER A 290 15.24 -32.10 1.90
C SER A 290 16.32 -32.70 2.79
N ARG A 291 17.57 -32.25 2.68
CA ARG A 291 18.71 -32.73 3.49
C ARG A 291 18.50 -32.52 4.98
N ARG A 292 17.95 -31.37 5.37
CA ARG A 292 17.67 -31.06 6.78
C ARG A 292 16.75 -32.09 7.42
N PHE A 293 15.88 -32.71 6.61
CA PHE A 293 14.92 -33.73 7.06
C PHE A 293 15.37 -35.15 6.72
N ALA A 294 16.51 -35.34 6.02
CA ALA A 294 16.95 -36.64 5.53
C ALA A 294 17.71 -37.49 6.55
N HIS A 295 18.04 -36.95 7.74
CA HIS A 295 18.81 -37.61 8.81
C HIS A 295 20.05 -38.41 8.33
N GLY A 296 20.72 -37.95 7.26
CA GLY A 296 21.91 -38.60 6.71
C GLY A 296 21.65 -39.58 5.55
N ALA A 297 20.40 -39.79 5.13
CA ALA A 297 20.08 -40.54 3.92
C ALA A 297 20.46 -39.74 2.65
N PRO A 298 20.89 -40.43 1.57
CA PRO A 298 21.19 -39.79 0.30
C PRO A 298 19.93 -39.16 -0.32
N ILE A 299 20.09 -37.99 -0.92
CA ILE A 299 18.99 -37.26 -1.55
C ILE A 299 18.79 -37.80 -2.96
N HIS A 300 17.58 -38.30 -3.26
CA HIS A 300 17.25 -38.85 -4.57
C HIS A 300 16.47 -37.87 -5.42
N ILE A 301 17.12 -37.21 -6.38
CA ILE A 301 16.40 -36.34 -7.34
C ILE A 301 15.87 -37.20 -8.47
N SER A 302 14.56 -37.15 -8.72
CA SER A 302 13.93 -37.89 -9.81
C SER A 302 13.26 -36.96 -10.81
N THR A 303 13.24 -37.37 -12.07
CA THR A 303 12.50 -36.69 -13.15
C THR A 303 11.45 -37.59 -13.72
N HIS A 304 10.29 -37.03 -14.05
CA HIS A 304 9.29 -37.73 -14.86
C HIS A 304 8.47 -36.75 -15.69
N ARG A 305 7.96 -37.23 -16.83
CA ARG A 305 7.02 -36.46 -17.65
C ARG A 305 5.67 -36.44 -16.93
N HIS A 306 5.20 -35.24 -16.56
CA HIS A 306 3.92 -35.06 -15.87
C HIS A 306 2.77 -34.92 -16.87
N SER A 307 3.03 -34.29 -18.02
CA SER A 307 2.11 -34.23 -19.15
C SER A 307 2.87 -33.98 -20.46
N GLU A 308 2.15 -33.87 -21.59
CA GLU A 308 2.74 -33.49 -22.89
C GLU A 308 3.55 -32.18 -22.81
N MET A 309 3.11 -31.22 -22.00
CA MET A 309 3.73 -29.88 -21.91
C MET A 309 4.48 -29.61 -20.60
N ARG A 310 4.59 -30.60 -19.69
CA ARG A 310 5.25 -30.39 -18.39
C ARG A 310 6.11 -31.58 -17.94
N VAL A 311 7.26 -31.24 -17.37
CA VAL A 311 8.13 -32.17 -16.65
C VAL A 311 8.09 -31.86 -15.16
N GLU A 312 8.13 -32.91 -14.33
CA GLU A 312 8.26 -32.80 -12.89
C GLU A 312 9.65 -33.27 -12.45
N ILE A 313 10.28 -32.46 -11.59
CA ILE A 313 11.45 -32.84 -10.81
C ILE A 313 10.97 -33.05 -9.37
N SER A 314 11.11 -34.27 -8.86
CA SER A 314 10.66 -34.63 -7.52
C SER A 314 11.86 -34.87 -6.61
N ILE A 315 11.87 -34.18 -5.47
CA ILE A 315 12.90 -34.28 -4.45
C ILE A 315 12.22 -34.77 -3.16
N PRO A 316 12.37 -36.05 -2.79
CA PRO A 316 11.75 -36.62 -1.62
C PRO A 316 12.45 -36.13 -0.35
N CYS A 317 11.64 -35.79 0.65
CA CYS A 317 12.09 -35.59 2.03
C CYS A 317 11.73 -36.87 2.80
N ARG A 318 12.75 -37.68 3.09
CA ARG A 318 12.61 -38.91 3.88
C ARG A 318 13.32 -38.72 5.21
N GLY A 319 12.56 -38.39 6.26
CA GLY A 319 13.04 -38.47 7.63
C GLY A 319 12.31 -39.59 8.37
N ASP A 320 13.01 -40.28 9.26
CA ASP A 320 12.32 -40.95 10.36
C ASP A 320 11.70 -39.83 11.21
N GLU A 321 10.37 -39.73 11.18
CA GLU A 321 9.54 -38.83 12.00
C GLU A 321 9.50 -37.34 11.59
N LEU A 322 8.95 -37.02 10.41
CA LEU A 322 8.39 -35.68 10.16
C LEU A 322 7.08 -35.51 10.96
N ASP A 323 7.03 -34.51 11.85
CA ASP A 323 5.80 -34.14 12.57
C ASP A 323 4.86 -33.28 11.70
N GLU A 324 3.56 -33.29 12.01
CA GLU A 324 2.54 -32.52 11.28
C GLU A 324 2.85 -31.01 11.30
N ASP A 325 3.41 -30.52 12.41
CA ASP A 325 3.84 -29.12 12.58
C ASP A 325 4.99 -28.75 11.63
N GLU A 326 5.92 -29.68 11.35
CA GLU A 326 7.03 -29.44 10.43
C GLU A 326 6.55 -29.40 8.97
N ILE A 327 5.60 -30.27 8.62
CA ILE A 327 4.97 -30.29 7.30
C ILE A 327 4.18 -28.99 7.08
N ALA A 328 3.42 -28.53 8.09
CA ALA A 328 2.73 -27.26 8.06
C ALA A 328 3.69 -26.09 7.89
N MET A 329 4.84 -26.10 8.56
CA MET A 329 5.85 -25.04 8.44
C MET A 329 6.47 -24.96 7.03
N ILE A 330 6.74 -26.10 6.38
CA ILE A 330 7.26 -26.13 5.00
C ILE A 330 6.19 -25.66 4.01
N SER A 331 4.94 -26.09 4.22
CA SER A 331 3.79 -25.65 3.43
C SER A 331 3.57 -24.13 3.57
N ASP A 332 3.55 -23.60 4.79
CA ASP A 332 3.41 -22.16 5.03
C ASP A 332 4.59 -21.38 4.45
N ALA A 333 5.82 -21.92 4.48
CA ALA A 333 6.98 -21.30 3.84
C ALA A 333 6.88 -21.25 2.30
N LEU A 334 6.13 -22.17 1.68
CA LEU A 334 5.81 -22.17 0.24
C LEU A 334 4.63 -21.27 -0.12
N PHE A 335 3.66 -21.11 0.79
CA PHE A 335 2.33 -20.59 0.44
C PHE A 335 1.87 -19.34 1.20
N ARG A 336 2.50 -18.92 2.32
CA ARG A 336 2.13 -17.70 3.06
C ARG A 336 3.14 -16.56 2.90
N ARG A 337 2.65 -15.35 2.65
CA ARG A 337 3.42 -14.08 2.61
C ARG A 337 3.80 -13.55 4.01
N ASP A 338 3.09 -13.97 5.05
CA ASP A 338 3.24 -13.47 6.41
C ASP A 338 3.73 -14.53 7.39
N MET A 339 5.05 -14.61 7.53
CA MET A 339 5.73 -15.42 8.53
C MET A 339 6.44 -14.52 9.55
N GLU A 340 6.56 -14.99 10.79
CA GLU A 340 7.37 -14.38 11.86
C GLU A 340 8.88 -14.50 11.59
N SER A 341 9.69 -13.59 12.17
CA SER A 341 11.10 -13.40 11.80
C SER A 341 12.01 -14.65 11.97
N GLN A 342 11.72 -15.54 12.93
CA GLN A 342 12.54 -16.74 13.19
C GLN A 342 12.21 -17.93 12.28
N SER A 343 10.97 -18.07 11.80
CA SER A 343 10.59 -19.09 10.79
C SER A 343 11.03 -18.67 9.38
N LEU A 344 11.14 -17.37 9.15
CA LEU A 344 11.61 -16.77 7.89
C LEU A 344 13.05 -17.17 7.50
N GLN A 345 13.94 -17.28 8.48
CA GLN A 345 15.35 -17.68 8.27
C GLN A 345 15.49 -19.09 7.67
N ARG A 346 14.49 -19.96 7.87
CA ARG A 346 14.45 -21.32 7.31
C ARG A 346 13.73 -21.40 5.95
N ALA A 347 13.02 -20.34 5.55
CA ALA A 347 12.09 -20.30 4.42
C ALA A 347 12.63 -19.53 3.20
N LEU A 348 13.72 -18.76 3.33
CA LEU A 348 14.23 -17.94 2.24
C LEU A 348 14.61 -18.77 1.01
N GLY A 349 15.29 -19.91 1.19
CA GLY A 349 15.69 -20.79 0.09
C GLY A 349 14.49 -21.24 -0.73
N LEU A 350 13.39 -21.57 -0.06
CA LEU A 350 12.15 -22.05 -0.66
C LEU A 350 11.40 -20.93 -1.39
N HIS A 351 11.38 -19.73 -0.82
CA HIS A 351 10.82 -18.54 -1.46
C HIS A 351 11.62 -18.12 -2.70
N ILE A 352 12.96 -18.19 -2.65
CA ILE A 352 13.82 -17.95 -3.80
C ILE A 352 13.56 -18.99 -4.89
N SER A 353 13.50 -20.28 -4.53
CA SER A 353 13.17 -21.35 -5.49
C SER A 353 11.82 -21.11 -6.15
N GLN A 354 10.79 -20.72 -5.38
CA GLN A 354 9.46 -20.44 -5.91
C GLN A 354 9.50 -19.28 -6.92
N ARG A 355 10.20 -18.19 -6.61
CA ARG A 355 10.35 -17.06 -7.54
C ARG A 355 11.08 -17.45 -8.83
N ILE A 356 12.16 -18.23 -8.72
CA ILE A 356 12.91 -18.72 -9.88
C ILE A 356 12.01 -19.60 -10.75
N VAL A 357 11.30 -20.55 -10.16
CA VAL A 357 10.45 -21.50 -10.89
C VAL A 357 9.27 -20.79 -11.55
N VAL A 358 8.62 -19.85 -10.87
CA VAL A 358 7.55 -19.02 -11.43
C VAL A 358 8.05 -18.17 -12.60
N ALA A 359 9.26 -17.61 -12.50
CA ALA A 359 9.87 -16.85 -13.60
C ALA A 359 10.15 -17.72 -14.84
N HIS A 360 10.31 -19.03 -14.66
CA HIS A 360 10.43 -20.03 -15.72
C HIS A 360 9.07 -20.59 -16.19
N GLY A 361 7.94 -20.01 -15.74
CA GLY A 361 6.60 -20.49 -16.09
C GLY A 361 6.18 -21.78 -15.37
N GLY A 362 6.93 -22.19 -14.35
CA GLY A 362 6.70 -23.39 -13.57
C GLY A 362 5.95 -23.14 -12.25
N SER A 363 5.84 -24.19 -11.44
CA SER A 363 5.32 -24.11 -10.07
C SER A 363 5.98 -25.13 -9.14
N ILE A 364 6.10 -24.80 -7.85
CA ILE A 364 6.53 -25.75 -6.81
C ILE A 364 5.31 -26.18 -6.01
N THR A 365 5.15 -27.49 -5.82
CA THR A 365 4.11 -28.09 -4.99
C THR A 365 4.72 -29.05 -3.98
N LEU A 366 3.98 -29.32 -2.91
CA LEU A 366 4.35 -30.30 -1.90
C LEU A 366 3.37 -31.47 -2.00
N ARG A 367 3.88 -32.67 -2.26
CA ARG A 367 3.09 -33.90 -2.38
C ARG A 367 3.36 -34.79 -1.16
N GLN A 368 2.30 -35.18 -0.46
CA GLN A 368 2.41 -36.10 0.67
C GLN A 368 2.39 -37.56 0.16
N LYS A 369 3.43 -38.34 0.48
CA LYS A 369 3.55 -39.77 0.18
C LYS A 369 3.39 -40.58 1.47
N GLY A 370 2.15 -40.67 1.96
CA GLY A 370 1.80 -41.34 3.21
C GLY A 370 1.88 -40.42 4.44
N ALA A 371 1.62 -40.96 5.62
CA ALA A 371 1.41 -40.14 6.83
C ALA A 371 2.59 -39.23 7.20
N ARG A 372 3.83 -39.61 6.86
CA ARG A 372 5.06 -38.95 7.36
C ARG A 372 6.18 -38.80 6.32
N SER A 373 5.84 -38.76 5.04
CA SER A 373 6.80 -38.44 3.97
C SER A 373 6.22 -37.42 3.01
N ILE A 374 7.04 -36.45 2.64
CA ILE A 374 6.69 -35.39 1.70
C ILE A 374 7.68 -35.37 0.54
N GLU A 375 7.22 -34.89 -0.60
CA GLU A 375 7.99 -34.78 -1.83
C GLU A 375 7.82 -33.35 -2.35
N LEU A 376 8.93 -32.65 -2.54
CA LEU A 376 8.95 -31.33 -3.17
C LEU A 376 8.95 -31.54 -4.67
N CYS A 377 7.87 -31.10 -5.32
CA CYS A 377 7.61 -31.30 -6.74
C CYS A 377 7.76 -29.98 -7.47
N LEU A 378 8.76 -29.89 -8.34
CA LEU A 378 9.03 -28.73 -9.18
C LEU A 378 8.53 -29.04 -10.60
N LEU A 379 7.51 -28.31 -11.04
CA LEU A 379 6.89 -28.46 -12.36
C LEU A 379 7.43 -27.40 -13.30
N LEU A 380 7.95 -27.81 -14.45
CA LEU A 380 8.46 -26.91 -15.50
C LEU A 380 7.73 -27.17 -16.83
N PRO A 381 7.50 -26.14 -17.65
CA PRO A 381 7.12 -26.31 -19.04
C PRO A 381 8.23 -27.09 -19.78
N CYS A 382 7.84 -28.06 -20.61
CA CYS A 382 8.75 -28.77 -21.51
C CYS A 382 8.23 -28.75 -22.94
N GLU A 383 9.15 -28.78 -23.91
CA GLU A 383 8.86 -28.88 -25.34
C GLU A 383 8.74 -30.33 -25.82
#